data_AF-A0A8R2JMG3-F1
#
_entry.id   AF-A0A8R2JMG3-F1
#
_cell.length_a   1.000
_cell.length_b   1.000
_cell.length_c   1.000
_cell.angle_alpha   90.00
_cell.angle_beta   90.00
_cell.angle_gamma   90.00
#
_symmetry.space_group_name_H-M   'P 1'
#
loop_
_entity.id
_entity.type
_entity.pdbx_description
1 polymer ?
#
loop_
_entity_poly.entity_id
_entity_poly.type
_entity_poly.pdbx_seq_one_letter_code
_entity_poly.pdbx_strand_id
1 'polypeptide(L)'
;MEKVCFQGPRWFIAFSEGRELIEEEPHSGRPSTAKNDENIIRVRDLVRSDRRLTVRMIGEQLGLSHTTVHQILTIDLKMRKICVKMVLKISSQDQKDNRRDRCLDFMEQIENDHSFLECVITGDKSWIYEYDPEMKRQSQEWHTSQHHRGKKKKNEQLNQNDADLLL
;
A
#
# COMPACT_ATOMS: atom_id res chain seq x y z
N MET A 1 23.73 15.49 40.70
CA MET A 1 22.46 16.08 41.16
C MET A 1 21.60 16.34 39.95
N GLU A 2 20.62 15.48 39.70
CA GLU A 2 19.61 15.67 38.66
C GLU A 2 18.77 16.91 39.00
N LYS A 3 18.74 17.88 38.07
CA LYS A 3 17.76 18.97 38.14
C LYS A 3 16.43 18.40 37.68
N VAL A 4 15.62 17.91 38.61
CA VAL A 4 14.21 17.63 38.35
C VAL A 4 13.51 18.98 38.18
N CYS A 5 13.03 19.27 36.97
CA CYS A 5 12.27 20.49 36.69
C CYS A 5 10.93 20.44 37.45
N PHE A 6 10.88 21.14 38.59
CA PHE A 6 9.67 21.25 39.41
C PHE A 6 8.68 22.21 38.73
N GLN A 7 7.73 21.68 37.95
CA GLN A 7 6.77 22.47 37.16
C GLN A 7 5.62 23.08 37.99
N GLY A 8 5.52 22.77 39.28
CA GLY A 8 4.40 23.19 40.16
C GLY A 8 4.08 24.70 40.18
N PRO A 9 5.07 25.61 40.31
CA PRO A 9 4.79 27.04 40.39
C PRO A 9 4.18 27.63 39.11
N ARG A 10 4.54 27.09 37.95
CA ARG A 10 4.06 27.56 36.64
C ARG A 10 2.58 27.22 36.43
N TRP A 11 2.17 26.03 36.88
CA TRP A 11 0.76 25.62 36.85
C TRP A 11 -0.09 26.40 37.86
N PHE A 12 0.46 26.70 39.05
CA PHE A 12 -0.25 27.51 40.05
C PHE A 12 -0.58 28.91 39.53
N ILE A 13 0.37 29.56 38.85
CA ILE A 13 0.16 30.88 38.22
C ILE A 13 -0.87 30.78 37.07
N ALA A 14 -0.69 29.84 36.14
CA ALA A 14 -1.58 29.69 35.00
C ALA A 14 -3.03 29.39 35.41
N PHE A 15 -3.24 28.61 36.47
CA PHE A 15 -4.56 28.32 37.00
C PHE A 15 -5.17 29.55 37.70
N SER A 16 -4.36 30.34 38.41
CA SER A 16 -4.81 31.60 39.03
C SER A 16 -5.17 32.69 37.99
N GLU A 17 -4.62 32.60 36.78
CA GLU A 17 -4.91 33.47 35.64
C GLU A 17 -6.09 32.99 34.79
N GLY A 18 -6.81 31.95 35.21
CA GLY A 18 -8.06 31.49 34.57
C GLY A 18 -7.89 30.45 33.46
N ARG A 19 -6.73 29.78 33.38
CA ARG A 19 -6.52 28.68 32.43
C ARG A 19 -7.18 27.39 32.94
N GLU A 20 -8.27 26.99 32.30
CA GLU A 20 -9.02 25.76 32.62
C GLU A 20 -8.58 24.54 31.79
N LEU A 21 -7.84 24.75 30.71
CA LEU A 21 -7.36 23.69 29.81
C LEU A 21 -6.08 23.06 30.35
N ILE A 22 -6.15 21.75 30.61
CA ILE A 22 -5.01 20.89 30.98
C ILE A 22 -4.15 20.54 29.75
N GLU A 23 -4.65 20.80 28.54
CA GLU A 23 -3.95 20.49 27.30
C GLU A 23 -2.67 21.32 27.15
N GLU A 24 -1.62 20.66 26.65
CA GLU A 24 -0.35 21.30 26.34
C GLU A 24 -0.55 22.41 25.30
N GLU A 25 -0.03 23.60 25.60
CA GLU A 25 0.08 24.68 24.61
C GLU A 25 0.90 24.20 23.40
N PRO A 26 0.64 24.70 22.19
CA PRO A 26 1.42 24.34 21.02
C PRO A 26 2.90 24.66 21.25
N HIS A 27 3.68 23.62 21.51
CA HIS A 27 5.12 23.72 21.69
C HIS A 27 5.79 24.01 20.34
N SER A 28 6.66 25.02 20.30
CA SER A 28 7.61 25.15 19.19
C SER A 28 8.67 24.05 19.35
N GLY A 29 8.37 22.84 18.88
CA GLY A 29 9.34 21.76 18.81
C GLY A 29 10.57 22.18 18.00
N ARG A 30 11.67 21.44 18.13
CA ARG A 30 12.88 21.66 17.30
C ARG A 30 12.48 21.63 15.82
N PRO A 31 12.69 22.71 15.04
CA PRO A 31 12.43 22.66 13.61
C PRO A 31 13.31 21.56 13.02
N SER A 32 12.69 20.53 12.45
CA SER A 32 13.44 19.49 11.77
C SER A 32 14.02 20.10 10.50
N THR A 33 15.32 20.38 10.50
CA THR A 33 16.06 20.89 9.33
C THR A 33 15.92 20.00 8.09
N ALA A 34 15.46 18.76 8.25
CA ALA A 34 15.23 17.82 7.16
C ALA A 34 13.81 17.91 6.55
N LYS A 35 12.82 18.46 7.27
CA LYS A 35 11.44 18.66 6.81
C LYS A 35 11.27 20.06 6.22
N ASN A 36 11.95 20.32 5.12
CA ASN A 36 11.75 21.53 4.33
C ASN A 36 10.70 21.24 3.23
N ASP A 37 9.88 22.22 2.86
CA ASP A 37 8.87 22.09 1.80
C ASP A 37 9.51 21.66 0.47
N GLU A 38 10.74 22.11 0.22
CA GLU A 38 11.54 21.69 -0.92
C GLU A 38 11.83 20.17 -0.93
N ASN A 39 12.18 19.59 0.22
CA ASN A 39 12.42 18.15 0.33
C ASN A 39 11.12 17.36 0.14
N ILE A 40 9.99 17.89 0.61
CA ILE A 40 8.67 17.28 0.41
C ILE A 40 8.33 17.23 -1.08
N ILE A 41 8.61 18.30 -1.82
CA ILE A 41 8.41 18.37 -3.28
C ILE A 41 9.33 17.37 -3.99
N ARG A 42 10.62 17.33 -3.66
CA ARG A 42 11.58 16.39 -4.26
C ARG A 42 11.18 14.92 -4.03
N VAL A 43 10.79 14.56 -2.81
CA VAL A 43 10.29 13.20 -2.50
C VAL A 43 9.01 12.90 -3.29
N ARG A 44 8.08 13.86 -3.37
CA ARG A 44 6.84 13.69 -4.13
C ARG A 44 7.10 13.42 -5.60
N ASP A 45 7.97 14.20 -6.23
CA ASP A 45 8.26 14.07 -7.66
C ASP A 45 8.99 12.77 -7.97
N LEU A 46 9.91 12.35 -7.08
CA LEU A 46 10.61 11.08 -7.22
C LEU A 46 9.68 9.87 -7.07
N VAL A 47 8.71 9.92 -6.15
CA VAL A 47 7.71 8.85 -5.99
C VAL A 47 6.70 8.84 -7.13
N ARG A 48 6.43 10.00 -7.74
CA ARG A 48 5.56 10.11 -8.92
C ARG A 48 6.21 9.49 -10.16
N SER A 49 7.53 9.62 -10.32
CA SER A 49 8.25 9.00 -11.43
C SER A 49 8.35 7.48 -11.25
N ASP A 50 8.71 7.00 -10.05
CA ASP A 50 8.68 5.56 -9.73
C ASP A 50 8.07 5.29 -8.34
N ARG A 51 6.85 4.73 -8.36
CA ARG A 51 6.11 4.37 -7.14
C ARG A 51 6.68 3.17 -6.40
N ARG A 52 7.61 2.40 -6.98
CA ARG A 52 8.18 1.18 -6.38
C ARG A 52 9.35 1.45 -5.46
N LEU A 53 9.92 2.66 -5.53
CA LEU A 53 11.10 3.03 -4.77
C LEU A 53 10.94 2.74 -3.28
N THR A 54 12.00 2.19 -2.70
CA THR A 54 12.08 1.94 -1.26
C THR A 54 12.45 3.22 -0.53
N VAL A 55 12.08 3.32 0.75
CA VAL A 55 12.46 4.46 1.60
C VAL A 55 13.98 4.65 1.60
N ARG A 56 14.74 3.54 1.61
CA ARG A 56 16.20 3.56 1.55
C ARG A 56 16.72 4.19 0.25
N MET A 57 16.21 3.73 -0.91
CA MET A 57 16.63 4.28 -2.22
C MET A 57 16.32 5.77 -2.36
N ILE A 58 15.15 6.20 -1.89
CA ILE A 58 14.77 7.63 -1.88
C ILE A 58 15.72 8.43 -0.99
N GLY A 59 16.07 7.90 0.19
CA GLY A 59 17.03 8.52 1.10
C GLY A 59 18.42 8.65 0.51
N GLU A 60 18.92 7.59 -0.11
CA GLU A 60 20.22 7.56 -0.82
C GLU A 60 20.25 8.59 -1.97
N GLN A 61 19.18 8.68 -2.75
CA GLN A 61 19.11 9.57 -3.92
C GLN A 61 18.96 11.05 -3.54
N LEU A 62 18.29 11.36 -2.43
CA LEU A 62 18.04 12.74 -1.97
C LEU A 62 18.96 13.17 -0.82
N GLY A 63 19.86 12.31 -0.34
CA GLY A 63 20.72 12.57 0.81
C GLY A 63 19.95 12.74 2.12
N LEU A 64 18.77 12.12 2.23
CA LEU A 64 17.88 12.24 3.39
C LEU A 64 17.97 11.00 4.29
N SER A 65 17.77 11.21 5.59
CA SER A 65 17.67 10.09 6.52
C SER A 65 16.44 9.24 6.23
N HIS A 66 16.55 7.91 6.45
CA HIS A 66 15.45 6.98 6.28
C HIS A 66 14.19 7.42 7.06
N THR A 67 14.35 7.89 8.30
CA THR A 67 13.25 8.36 9.15
C THR A 67 12.57 9.59 8.56
N THR A 68 13.34 10.55 8.05
CA THR A 68 12.80 11.76 7.40
C THR A 68 11.95 11.38 6.18
N VAL A 69 12.49 10.53 5.29
CA VAL A 69 11.77 10.09 4.09
C VAL A 69 10.49 9.35 4.47
N HIS A 70 10.56 8.46 5.46
CA HIS A 70 9.38 7.73 5.93
C HIS A 70 8.30 8.67 6.47
N GLN A 71 8.66 9.67 7.28
CA GLN A 71 7.74 10.69 7.78
C GLN A 71 7.12 11.51 6.66
N ILE A 72 7.92 11.97 5.68
CA ILE A 72 7.40 12.72 4.52
C ILE A 72 6.39 11.89 3.74
N LEU A 73 6.69 10.61 3.48
CA LEU A 73 5.78 9.73 2.74
C LEU A 73 4.46 9.48 3.50
N THR A 74 4.53 9.25 4.80
CA THR A 74 3.37 8.78 5.59
C THR A 74 2.54 9.90 6.20
N ILE A 75 3.19 10.95 6.71
CA ILE A 75 2.55 12.06 7.42
C ILE A 75 2.21 13.17 6.42
N ASP A 76 3.22 13.67 5.71
CA ASP A 76 3.07 14.86 4.86
C ASP A 76 2.36 14.55 3.54
N LEU A 77 2.73 13.44 2.88
CA LEU A 77 2.12 13.00 1.62
C LEU A 77 0.94 12.04 1.82
N LYS A 78 0.72 11.55 3.04
CA LYS A 78 -0.36 10.59 3.39
C LYS A 78 -0.40 9.37 2.46
N MET A 79 0.78 8.87 2.10
CA MET A 79 0.95 7.70 1.25
C MET A 79 1.18 6.44 2.08
N ARG A 80 0.75 5.31 1.52
CA ARG A 80 0.99 3.97 2.07
C ARG A 80 1.52 3.05 0.97
N LYS A 81 2.33 2.08 1.35
CA LYS A 81 2.81 1.04 0.42
C LYS A 81 1.77 -0.06 0.30
N ILE A 82 1.34 -0.36 -0.93
CA ILE A 82 0.33 -1.38 -1.24
C ILE A 82 0.94 -2.34 -2.25
N CYS A 83 0.89 -3.65 -1.99
CA CYS A 83 1.27 -4.64 -2.99
C CYS A 83 0.30 -4.56 -4.18
N VAL A 84 0.76 -4.62 -5.42
CA VAL A 84 -0.11 -4.71 -6.60
C VAL A 84 -1.00 -5.96 -6.52
N LYS A 85 -2.21 -5.92 -7.09
CA LYS A 85 -3.08 -7.10 -7.16
C LYS A 85 -2.57 -7.98 -8.29
N MET A 86 -2.08 -9.17 -7.96
CA MET A 86 -1.73 -10.17 -8.96
C MET A 86 -3.03 -10.69 -9.60
N VAL A 87 -3.06 -10.72 -10.93
CA VAL A 87 -4.17 -11.23 -11.72
C VAL A 87 -3.61 -12.24 -12.72
N LEU A 88 -4.34 -13.34 -12.94
CA LEU A 88 -3.93 -14.39 -13.87
C LEU A 88 -3.71 -13.85 -15.29
N LYS A 89 -4.62 -12.97 -15.75
CA LYS A 89 -4.56 -12.33 -17.07
C LYS A 89 -5.10 -10.91 -17.01
N ILE A 90 -4.44 -10.00 -17.72
CA ILE A 90 -5.01 -8.68 -18.00
C ILE A 90 -5.96 -8.87 -19.18
N SER A 91 -7.27 -8.81 -18.91
CA SER A 91 -8.31 -9.00 -19.93
C SER A 91 -8.45 -7.77 -20.83
N SER A 92 -8.67 -8.00 -22.13
CA SER A 92 -9.10 -6.94 -23.06
C SER A 92 -10.49 -6.43 -22.71
N GLN A 93 -10.92 -5.33 -23.31
CA GLN A 93 -12.26 -4.80 -23.08
C GLN A 93 -13.35 -5.79 -23.52
N ASP A 94 -13.25 -6.32 -24.74
CA ASP A 94 -14.19 -7.34 -25.25
C ASP A 94 -14.27 -8.58 -24.35
N GLN A 95 -13.13 -9.02 -23.78
CA GLN A 95 -13.12 -10.13 -22.82
C GLN A 95 -13.85 -9.82 -21.51
N LYS A 96 -13.87 -8.55 -21.09
CA LYS A 96 -14.64 -8.13 -19.92
C LYS A 96 -16.12 -8.04 -20.24
N ASP A 97 -16.47 -7.53 -21.41
CA ASP A 97 -17.85 -7.37 -21.84
C ASP A 97 -18.49 -8.75 -22.03
N ASN A 98 -17.81 -9.68 -22.72
CA ASN A 98 -18.26 -11.07 -22.82
C ASN A 98 -18.42 -11.75 -21.45
N ARG A 99 -17.53 -11.47 -20.49
CA ARG A 99 -17.68 -12.00 -19.13
C ARG A 99 -18.88 -11.41 -18.41
N ARG A 100 -19.13 -10.11 -18.60
CA ARG A 100 -20.27 -9.41 -18.01
C ARG A 100 -21.58 -9.98 -18.54
N ASP A 101 -21.68 -10.16 -19.86
CA ASP A 101 -22.89 -10.66 -20.51
C ASP A 101 -23.21 -12.08 -20.04
N ARG A 102 -22.20 -12.96 -19.99
CA ARG A 102 -22.39 -14.31 -19.42
C ARG A 102 -22.83 -14.30 -17.96
N CYS A 103 -22.32 -13.37 -17.16
CA CYS A 103 -22.78 -13.23 -15.78
C CYS A 103 -24.23 -12.75 -15.71
N LEU A 104 -24.68 -11.87 -16.60
CA LEU A 104 -26.07 -11.43 -16.68
C LEU A 104 -26.99 -12.60 -17.06
N ASP A 105 -26.61 -13.39 -18.07
CA ASP A 105 -27.34 -14.59 -18.47
C ASP A 105 -27.48 -15.58 -17.30
N PHE A 106 -26.40 -15.82 -16.55
CA PHE A 106 -26.45 -16.70 -15.38
C PHE A 106 -27.32 -16.14 -14.25
N MET A 107 -27.30 -14.82 -14.02
CA MET A 107 -28.16 -14.21 -13.02
C MET A 107 -29.63 -14.37 -13.38
N GLU A 108 -30.00 -14.14 -14.64
CA GLU A 108 -31.38 -14.35 -15.11
C GLU A 108 -31.80 -15.83 -14.96
N GLN A 109 -30.91 -16.78 -15.26
CA GLN A 109 -31.21 -18.21 -15.07
C GLN A 109 -31.45 -18.58 -13.61
N ILE A 110 -30.65 -18.03 -12.68
CA ILE A 110 -30.81 -18.28 -11.24
C ILE A 110 -32.10 -17.64 -10.69
N GLU A 111 -32.50 -16.48 -11.24
CA GLU A 111 -33.75 -15.82 -10.88
C GLU A 111 -34.98 -16.59 -11.39
N ASN A 112 -34.90 -17.14 -12.60
CA ASN A 112 -35.99 -17.90 -13.21
C ASN A 112 -36.11 -19.33 -12.68
N ASP A 113 -34.98 -19.97 -12.35
CA ASP A 113 -34.92 -21.32 -11.79
C ASP A 113 -33.97 -21.37 -10.58
N HIS A 114 -34.57 -21.39 -9.39
CA HIS A 114 -33.82 -21.48 -8.13
C HIS A 114 -33.14 -22.84 -7.92
N SER A 115 -33.53 -23.90 -8.65
CA SER A 115 -32.89 -25.22 -8.57
C SER A 115 -31.71 -25.39 -9.52
N PHE A 116 -31.48 -24.44 -10.44
CA PHE A 116 -30.43 -24.46 -11.45
C PHE A 116 -29.05 -24.83 -10.88
N LEU A 117 -28.68 -24.25 -9.72
CA LEU A 117 -27.37 -24.48 -9.10
C LEU A 117 -27.19 -25.91 -8.57
N GLU A 118 -28.28 -26.64 -8.28
CA GLU A 118 -28.21 -28.04 -7.82
C GLU A 118 -27.72 -28.98 -8.93
N CYS A 119 -27.91 -28.60 -10.20
CA CYS A 119 -27.45 -29.36 -11.35
C CYS A 119 -26.03 -28.97 -11.83
N VAL A 120 -25.43 -27.92 -11.24
CA VAL A 120 -24.12 -27.45 -11.67
C VAL A 120 -23.01 -28.25 -10.99
N ILE A 121 -22.28 -29.04 -11.79
CA ILE A 121 -21.06 -29.72 -11.37
C ILE A 121 -19.86 -28.98 -11.97
N THR A 122 -18.93 -28.52 -11.12
CA THR A 122 -17.70 -27.84 -11.56
C THR A 122 -16.46 -28.64 -11.19
N GLY A 123 -15.40 -28.50 -11.98
CA GLY A 123 -14.10 -29.09 -11.69
C GLY A 123 -12.99 -28.22 -12.27
N ASP A 124 -11.90 -28.05 -11.52
CA ASP A 124 -10.70 -27.35 -11.95
C ASP A 124 -9.45 -28.12 -11.50
N LYS A 125 -8.32 -27.87 -12.17
CA LYS A 125 -7.02 -28.46 -11.81
C LYS A 125 -6.14 -27.41 -11.16
N SER A 126 -5.74 -27.65 -9.91
CA SER A 126 -4.78 -26.82 -9.20
C SER A 126 -3.43 -27.51 -9.09
N TRP A 127 -2.35 -26.76 -9.34
CA TRP A 127 -0.98 -27.21 -9.12
C TRP A 127 -0.58 -26.95 -7.67
N ILE A 128 -0.11 -27.97 -6.96
CA ILE A 128 0.46 -27.86 -5.62
C ILE A 128 1.98 -27.96 -5.76
N TYR A 129 2.67 -26.88 -5.43
CA TYR A 129 4.14 -26.83 -5.45
C TYR A 129 4.68 -27.24 -4.08
N GLU A 130 5.81 -27.95 -4.06
CA GLU A 130 6.52 -28.32 -2.83
C GLU A 130 7.16 -27.11 -2.13
N TYR A 131 7.37 -26.01 -2.87
CA TYR A 131 7.85 -24.72 -2.34
C TYR A 131 6.95 -23.56 -2.80
N ASP A 132 6.99 -22.42 -2.11
CA ASP A 132 6.17 -21.24 -2.42
C ASP A 132 6.85 -20.32 -3.46
N PRO A 133 6.36 -20.24 -4.72
CA PRO A 133 6.99 -19.44 -5.76
C PRO A 133 6.68 -17.94 -5.60
N GLU A 134 7.68 -17.25 -5.06
CA GLU A 134 7.94 -15.79 -5.16
C GLU A 134 7.04 -14.83 -4.33
N MET A 135 7.69 -13.98 -3.52
CA MET A 135 7.02 -13.10 -2.55
C MET A 135 6.38 -11.86 -3.18
N LYS A 136 5.08 -11.71 -2.91
CA LYS A 136 4.22 -10.52 -3.11
C LYS A 136 4.84 -9.17 -2.72
N ARG A 137 5.87 -9.15 -1.86
CA ARG A 137 6.56 -7.95 -1.36
C ARG A 137 7.26 -7.13 -2.44
N GLN A 138 7.76 -7.75 -3.52
CA GLN A 138 8.44 -7.01 -4.59
C GLN A 138 7.49 -6.15 -5.44
N SER A 139 6.18 -6.38 -5.33
CA SER A 139 5.15 -5.64 -6.04
C SER A 139 4.62 -4.41 -5.28
N GLN A 140 5.30 -3.98 -4.22
CA GLN A 140 4.84 -2.88 -3.37
C GLN A 140 5.06 -1.52 -4.04
N GLU A 141 3.98 -0.76 -4.16
CA GLU A 141 3.95 0.59 -4.74
C GLU A 141 3.35 1.59 -3.75
N TRP A 142 3.80 2.84 -3.79
CA TRP A 142 3.25 3.94 -2.98
C TRP A 142 1.96 4.50 -3.58
N HIS A 143 0.92 4.59 -2.75
CA HIS A 143 -0.38 5.13 -3.13
C HIS A 143 -0.92 6.09 -2.06
N THR A 144 -1.58 7.16 -2.51
CA THR A 144 -2.46 7.97 -1.66
C THR A 144 -3.79 7.26 -1.43
N SER A 145 -4.52 7.65 -0.38
CA SER A 145 -5.78 7.01 0.04
C SER A 145 -6.84 6.86 -1.07
N GLN A 146 -6.82 7.72 -2.09
CA GLN A 146 -7.81 7.75 -3.18
C GLN A 146 -7.45 6.87 -4.39
N HIS A 147 -6.24 6.32 -4.48
CA HIS A 147 -5.83 5.56 -5.67
C HIS A 147 -6.25 4.10 -5.62
N HIS A 148 -6.90 3.62 -6.68
CA HIS A 148 -7.17 2.20 -6.89
C HIS A 148 -5.87 1.40 -7.05
N ARG A 149 -5.86 0.22 -6.42
CA ARG A 149 -4.76 -0.74 -6.48
C ARG A 149 -4.53 -1.22 -7.93
N GLY A 150 -3.31 -1.06 -8.43
CA GLY A 150 -2.93 -1.56 -9.76
C GLY A 150 -3.10 -3.09 -9.90
N LYS A 151 -3.13 -3.56 -11.14
CA LYS A 151 -3.15 -5.00 -11.50
C LYS A 151 -1.87 -5.37 -12.24
N LYS A 152 -1.24 -6.48 -11.88
CA LYS A 152 -0.06 -7.04 -12.58
C LYS A 152 -0.36 -8.49 -12.99
N LYS A 153 0.03 -8.85 -14.21
CA LYS A 153 -0.06 -10.24 -14.70
C LYS A 153 0.97 -11.10 -13.96
N LYS A 154 0.61 -12.32 -13.59
CA LYS A 154 1.60 -13.31 -13.14
C LYS A 154 2.53 -13.63 -14.31
N ASN A 155 3.84 -13.57 -14.10
CA ASN A 155 4.80 -14.05 -15.11
C ASN A 155 4.79 -15.59 -15.03
N GLU A 156 4.51 -16.23 -16.16
CA GLU A 156 4.75 -17.66 -16.35
C GLU A 156 6.24 -17.79 -16.71
N GLN A 157 7.10 -17.95 -15.72
CA GLN A 157 8.43 -18.51 -16.00
C GLN A 157 8.22 -20.01 -16.23
N LEU A 158 8.09 -20.40 -17.50
CA LEU A 158 8.38 -21.77 -17.89
C LEU A 158 9.89 -21.95 -17.70
N ASN A 159 10.28 -22.73 -16.69
CA ASN A 159 11.66 -23.20 -16.61
C ASN A 159 11.91 -24.06 -17.85
N GLN A 160 12.78 -23.59 -18.73
CA GLN A 160 13.23 -24.27 -19.94
C GLN A 160 14.16 -25.46 -19.62
N ASN A 161 13.89 -26.21 -18.54
CA ASN A 161 14.74 -27.31 -18.08
C ASN A 161 14.01 -28.67 -18.02
N ASP A 162 12.70 -28.73 -18.30
CA ASP A 162 11.93 -29.99 -18.21
C ASP A 162 11.79 -30.70 -19.58
N ALA A 163 12.72 -30.46 -20.52
CA ALA A 163 12.72 -31.13 -21.82
C ALA A 163 13.60 -32.41 -21.87
N ASP A 164 14.40 -32.69 -20.85
CA ASP A 164 15.37 -33.80 -20.84
C ASP A 164 15.07 -34.91 -19.81
N LEU A 165 13.82 -35.07 -19.37
CA LEU A 165 13.42 -36.17 -18.47
C LEU A 165 12.24 -37.00 -19.01
N LEU A 166 12.26 -37.29 -20.32
CA LEU A 166 11.46 -38.37 -20.90
C LEU A 166 12.29 -39.19 -21.90
N LEU A 167 13.19 -40.01 -21.36
CA LEU A 167 13.55 -41.33 -21.90
C LEU A 167 13.25 -42.38 -20.83
#